data_AF-A0A812A345-F1
#
_entry.id   AF-A0A812A345-F1
#
_cell.length_a   1.000
_cell.length_b   1.000
_cell.length_c   1.000
_cell.angle_alpha   90.00
_cell.angle_beta   90.00
_cell.angle_gamma   90.00
#
_symmetry.space_group_name_H-M   'P 1'
#
loop_
_entity.id
_entity.type
_entity.pdbx_description
1 polymer ?
#
loop_
_entity_poly.entity_id
_entity_poly.type
_entity_poly.pdbx_seq_one_letter_code
_entity_poly.pdbx_strand_id
1 'polypeptide(L)'
;MPQGTAYVRVLFWKWGWYFTNHQLDIDNVVVTGPIVDADGDGVNDDEDEYPNDSERAFNVFYPNETDFGSIGFEDNWPGKGDYDFNDLVVDYNFKQVLNGQNDLVSLTSKYKVRAIGASFENGFGFQLGCTPDKITAVSGIDVPGTYVDLAANNTENGQSKATIIVFENAYDILTHPGGALGVNTTIGAPYVEPELMTVEVTMATPVSTSITGMAPYNPFLIVDGERGGEVHLPNNAPTDLADNSLFGTQNDNSIPSEGRYYKTEQNLPWAIDIPTEFAYPVEKVEIIEAYNHFVEWAESSGDDYDDWYLDEAGYRNSDSIYSHE
;
A
#
# COMPACT_ATOMS: atom_id res chain seq x y z
N MET A 1 -24.54 15.52 32.79
CA MET A 1 -25.61 16.02 31.92
C MET A 1 -25.01 17.18 31.14
N PRO A 2 -24.65 16.96 29.88
CA PRO A 2 -24.18 18.06 29.04
C PRO A 2 -25.22 19.17 28.90
N GLN A 3 -24.78 20.32 28.43
CA GLN A 3 -25.59 21.52 28.37
C GLN A 3 -26.73 21.36 27.37
N GLY A 4 -27.99 21.59 27.80
CA GLY A 4 -29.17 21.49 26.94
C GLY A 4 -29.98 20.20 27.08
N THR A 5 -29.57 19.22 27.90
CA THR A 5 -30.36 18.01 28.14
C THR A 5 -31.68 18.34 28.87
N ALA A 6 -32.83 18.16 28.21
CA ALA A 6 -34.14 18.42 28.80
C ALA A 6 -34.58 17.33 29.80
N TYR A 7 -34.31 16.05 29.49
CA TYR A 7 -34.42 14.93 30.43
C TYR A 7 -33.68 13.71 29.88
N VAL A 8 -33.24 12.83 30.79
CA VAL A 8 -32.75 11.48 30.48
C VAL A 8 -33.68 10.51 31.20
N ARG A 9 -34.12 9.45 30.52
CA ARG A 9 -34.96 8.43 31.13
C ARG A 9 -34.23 7.09 31.07
N VAL A 10 -33.64 6.69 32.19
CA VAL A 10 -33.04 5.36 32.35
C VAL A 10 -34.05 4.46 33.06
N LEU A 11 -34.40 3.34 32.43
CA LEU A 11 -35.38 2.40 32.98
C LEU A 11 -34.67 1.13 33.43
N PHE A 12 -34.73 0.86 34.73
CA PHE A 12 -34.28 -0.42 35.29
C PHE A 12 -35.50 -1.27 35.63
N TRP A 13 -35.55 -2.50 35.12
CA TRP A 13 -36.60 -3.46 35.46
C TRP A 13 -35.97 -4.70 36.10
N LYS A 14 -36.55 -5.14 37.22
CA LYS A 14 -36.23 -6.41 37.87
C LYS A 14 -37.54 -7.17 38.13
N TRP A 15 -37.61 -8.44 37.71
CA TRP A 15 -38.76 -9.31 37.93
C TRP A 15 -38.53 -10.23 39.15
N GLY A 16 -39.47 -10.30 40.10
CA GLY A 16 -39.49 -11.30 41.17
C GLY A 16 -40.11 -10.83 42.50
N TRP A 17 -40.87 -11.72 43.17
CA TRP A 17 -41.73 -11.39 44.34
C TRP A 17 -41.10 -11.64 45.73
N TYR A 18 -39.81 -11.96 45.83
CA TYR A 18 -39.19 -12.24 47.13
C TYR A 18 -37.71 -11.88 47.16
N PHE A 19 -37.35 -10.66 47.60
CA PHE A 19 -36.03 -10.40 48.20
C PHE A 19 -36.12 -9.29 49.25
N THR A 20 -35.69 -9.59 50.47
CA THR A 20 -35.31 -8.62 51.50
C THR A 20 -33.79 -8.41 51.40
N ASN A 21 -33.36 -7.14 51.42
CA ASN A 21 -31.96 -6.66 51.50
C ASN A 21 -30.99 -7.02 50.35
N HIS A 22 -31.22 -6.48 49.15
CA HIS A 22 -30.12 -6.24 48.21
C HIS A 22 -30.22 -4.83 47.59
N GLN A 23 -29.14 -4.08 47.74
CA GLN A 23 -28.91 -2.78 47.11
C GLN A 23 -28.47 -3.02 45.65
N LEU A 24 -29.06 -2.28 44.71
CA LEU A 24 -28.55 -2.18 43.35
C LEU A 24 -27.65 -0.94 43.32
N ASP A 25 -26.34 -1.13 43.48
CA ASP A 25 -25.38 -0.06 43.30
C ASP A 25 -25.04 0.06 41.83
N ILE A 26 -25.50 1.16 41.24
CA ILE A 26 -25.11 1.60 39.91
C ILE A 26 -24.14 2.75 40.13
N ASP A 27 -22.88 2.54 39.78
CA ASP A 27 -21.85 3.57 39.77
C ASP A 27 -21.38 3.82 38.33
N ASN A 28 -20.86 5.01 38.04
CA ASN A 28 -20.34 5.42 36.71
C ASN A 28 -21.36 5.43 35.54
N VAL A 29 -22.62 5.81 35.74
CA VAL A 29 -23.53 6.11 34.61
C VAL A 29 -23.13 7.45 33.99
N VAL A 30 -22.51 7.39 32.81
CA VAL A 30 -22.18 8.56 32.00
C VAL A 30 -23.25 8.73 30.93
N VAL A 31 -23.92 9.87 30.94
CA VAL A 31 -24.78 10.32 29.85
C VAL A 31 -23.96 11.29 29.01
N THR A 32 -23.56 10.85 27.81
CA THR A 32 -23.04 11.73 26.75
C THR A 32 -24.23 12.22 25.93
N GLY A 33 -24.34 13.55 25.71
CA GLY A 33 -25.43 14.16 24.95
C GLY A 33 -25.90 15.56 25.42
N PRO A 34 -26.25 16.49 24.52
CA PRO A 34 -26.49 16.24 23.10
C PRO A 34 -25.17 16.12 22.34
N ILE A 35 -25.09 15.01 21.61
CA ILE A 35 -24.13 14.81 20.56
C ILE A 35 -24.62 15.68 19.42
N VAL A 36 -23.75 16.53 18.87
CA VAL A 36 -24.03 17.26 17.64
C VAL A 36 -23.56 16.35 16.51
N ASP A 37 -24.42 16.20 15.52
CA ASP A 37 -24.21 15.49 14.26
C ASP A 37 -24.91 16.38 13.24
N ALA A 38 -24.15 17.32 12.67
CA ALA A 38 -24.68 18.46 11.93
C ALA A 38 -25.14 18.08 10.52
N ASP A 39 -24.57 17.05 9.91
CA ASP A 39 -24.94 16.56 8.57
C ASP A 39 -25.74 15.24 8.58
N GLY A 40 -25.85 14.57 9.72
CA GLY A 40 -26.71 13.41 9.92
C GLY A 40 -26.13 12.12 9.37
N ASP A 41 -24.81 12.02 9.21
CA ASP A 41 -24.12 10.85 8.65
C ASP A 41 -23.92 9.71 9.68
N GLY A 42 -24.21 10.00 10.96
CA GLY A 42 -24.11 9.08 12.09
C GLY A 42 -22.79 9.15 12.85
N VAL A 43 -21.91 10.10 12.51
CA VAL A 43 -20.69 10.45 13.24
C VAL A 43 -20.92 11.75 14.01
N ASN A 44 -20.30 11.85 15.18
CA ASN A 44 -20.45 13.03 16.03
C ASN A 44 -19.51 14.13 15.53
N ASP A 45 -19.92 15.40 15.52
CA ASP A 45 -19.10 16.54 15.06
C ASP A 45 -17.67 16.59 15.66
N ASP A 46 -17.51 16.12 16.91
CA ASP A 46 -16.20 16.10 17.61
C ASP A 46 -15.28 14.95 17.14
N GLU A 47 -15.84 13.93 16.48
CA GLU A 47 -15.16 12.74 15.94
C GLU A 47 -15.17 12.71 14.40
N ASP A 48 -15.83 13.67 13.78
CA ASP A 48 -16.01 13.82 12.35
C ASP A 48 -15.04 14.90 11.81
N GLU A 49 -14.18 14.52 10.86
CA GLU A 49 -13.26 15.46 10.20
C GLU A 49 -13.94 16.29 9.10
N TYR A 50 -15.20 15.98 8.81
CA TYR A 50 -16.06 16.54 7.78
C TYR A 50 -17.49 16.84 8.30
N PRO A 51 -17.67 17.56 9.42
CA PRO A 51 -18.95 17.68 10.17
C PRO A 51 -20.08 18.44 9.45
N ASN A 52 -19.94 18.76 8.17
CA ASN A 52 -20.97 19.39 7.35
C ASN A 52 -21.07 18.76 5.96
N ASP A 53 -20.52 17.57 5.76
CA ASP A 53 -20.47 16.82 4.50
C ASP A 53 -20.83 15.35 4.76
N SER A 54 -22.13 15.04 4.66
CA SER A 54 -22.66 13.70 4.97
C SER A 54 -22.11 12.55 4.11
N GLU A 55 -21.29 12.84 3.10
CA GLU A 55 -20.64 11.83 2.28
C GLU A 55 -19.23 11.46 2.78
N ARG A 56 -18.68 12.15 3.79
CA ARG A 56 -17.31 11.99 4.29
C ARG A 56 -17.29 12.13 5.81
N ALA A 57 -16.39 11.43 6.47
CA ALA A 57 -16.24 11.48 7.93
C ALA A 57 -14.79 11.39 8.40
N PHE A 58 -13.97 10.57 7.75
CA PHE A 58 -12.63 10.22 8.25
C PHE A 58 -11.54 10.37 7.20
N ASN A 59 -10.37 10.84 7.61
CA ASN A 59 -9.10 10.74 6.90
C ASN A 59 -8.27 9.59 7.51
N VAL A 60 -7.85 8.65 6.68
CA VAL A 60 -6.96 7.56 7.10
C VAL A 60 -5.69 7.62 6.28
N PHE A 61 -4.55 7.72 6.95
CA PHE A 61 -3.25 7.84 6.31
C PHE A 61 -2.42 6.56 6.46
N TYR A 62 -1.56 6.29 5.48
CA TYR A 62 -0.57 5.21 5.55
C TYR A 62 0.74 5.61 4.83
N PRO A 63 1.93 5.41 5.44
CA PRO A 63 2.13 4.90 6.81
C PRO A 63 1.65 5.88 7.89
N ASN A 64 1.71 7.18 7.61
CA ASN A 64 1.11 8.25 8.40
C ASN A 64 0.88 9.49 7.50
N GLU A 65 0.53 10.64 8.06
CA GLU A 65 0.20 11.84 7.28
C GLU A 65 1.38 12.44 6.49
N THR A 66 2.61 12.27 6.98
CA THR A 66 3.80 12.97 6.45
C THR A 66 4.83 12.06 5.82
N ASP A 67 5.04 10.88 6.39
CA ASP A 67 6.15 10.01 6.04
C ASP A 67 5.76 9.06 4.91
N PHE A 68 6.78 8.52 4.24
CA PHE A 68 6.61 7.55 3.16
C PHE A 68 7.00 6.16 3.63
N GLY A 69 6.27 5.15 3.14
CA GLY A 69 6.78 3.79 3.06
C GLY A 69 7.45 3.58 1.72
N SER A 70 8.10 2.43 1.50
CA SER A 70 8.73 2.12 0.22
C SER A 70 8.44 0.68 -0.19
N ILE A 71 8.35 0.47 -1.50
CA ILE A 71 8.36 -0.85 -2.11
C ILE A 71 9.66 -0.98 -2.90
N GLY A 72 10.40 -2.04 -2.61
CA GLY A 72 11.57 -2.46 -3.40
C GLY A 72 11.19 -3.67 -4.26
N PHE A 73 11.60 -3.67 -5.52
CA PHE A 73 11.35 -4.76 -6.47
C PHE A 73 12.66 -5.32 -7.03
N GLU A 74 12.60 -6.60 -7.39
CA GLU A 74 13.43 -7.26 -8.38
C GLU A 74 12.62 -7.43 -9.67
N ASP A 75 13.21 -7.18 -10.83
CA ASP A 75 12.50 -7.19 -12.13
C ASP A 75 12.79 -8.42 -13.00
N ASN A 76 13.75 -9.26 -12.58
CA ASN A 76 14.16 -10.44 -13.35
C ASN A 76 13.25 -11.67 -13.12
N TRP A 77 12.11 -11.51 -12.45
CA TRP A 77 11.12 -12.58 -12.26
C TRP A 77 10.69 -13.16 -13.63
N PRO A 78 10.56 -14.50 -13.77
CA PRO A 78 10.60 -15.53 -12.73
C PRO A 78 12.01 -16.06 -12.40
N GLY A 79 13.06 -15.49 -12.99
CA GLY A 79 14.45 -15.75 -12.60
C GLY A 79 14.82 -15.07 -11.29
N LYS A 80 15.94 -15.47 -10.67
CA LYS A 80 16.38 -14.87 -9.39
C LYS A 80 16.87 -13.43 -9.57
N GLY A 81 17.86 -13.14 -10.44
CA GLY A 81 18.54 -11.83 -10.41
C GLY A 81 19.64 -11.79 -9.34
N ASP A 82 20.04 -10.59 -8.94
CA ASP A 82 21.08 -10.31 -7.93
C ASP A 82 20.52 -9.95 -6.54
N TYR A 83 19.20 -9.80 -6.38
CA TYR A 83 18.53 -9.76 -5.08
C TYR A 83 18.95 -8.57 -4.19
N ASP A 84 19.22 -7.41 -4.80
CA ASP A 84 19.49 -6.17 -4.08
C ASP A 84 18.23 -5.31 -3.84
N PHE A 85 17.08 -5.68 -4.42
CA PHE A 85 15.76 -5.04 -4.35
C PHE A 85 15.77 -3.55 -4.73
N ASN A 86 16.70 -3.15 -5.61
CA ASN A 86 16.79 -1.79 -6.09
C ASN A 86 16.49 -1.62 -7.59
N ASP A 87 16.14 -2.70 -8.32
CA ASP A 87 15.72 -2.66 -9.73
C ASP A 87 14.64 -1.60 -9.97
N LEU A 88 13.70 -1.49 -9.03
CA LEU A 88 12.82 -0.34 -8.86
C LEU A 88 12.51 -0.11 -7.38
N VAL A 89 12.78 1.10 -6.88
CA VAL A 89 12.37 1.54 -5.54
C VAL A 89 11.35 2.66 -5.65
N VAL A 90 10.15 2.45 -5.10
CA VAL A 90 9.07 3.43 -5.11
C VAL A 90 8.66 3.77 -3.68
N ASP A 91 8.85 5.02 -3.28
CA ASP A 91 8.26 5.55 -2.06
C ASP A 91 6.77 5.79 -2.29
N TYR A 92 5.94 5.48 -1.30
CA TYR A 92 4.50 5.73 -1.31
C TYR A 92 3.99 6.44 -0.05
N ASN A 93 2.92 7.21 -0.19
CA ASN A 93 2.10 7.69 0.92
C ASN A 93 0.63 7.72 0.48
N PHE A 94 -0.27 7.28 1.33
CA PHE A 94 -1.70 7.18 1.03
C PHE A 94 -2.53 8.02 1.99
N LYS A 95 -3.56 8.66 1.43
CA LYS A 95 -4.66 9.27 2.16
C LYS A 95 -5.98 8.72 1.63
N GLN A 96 -6.72 8.04 2.49
CA GLN A 96 -8.10 7.62 2.24
C GLN A 96 -9.05 8.62 2.88
N VAL A 97 -10.13 8.92 2.19
CA VAL A 97 -11.31 9.59 2.77
C VAL A 97 -12.42 8.56 2.86
N LEU A 98 -12.97 8.36 4.05
CA LEU A 98 -14.06 7.41 4.33
C LEU A 98 -15.32 8.16 4.75
N ASN A 99 -16.51 7.59 4.51
CA ASN A 99 -17.77 8.08 5.08
C ASN A 99 -18.01 7.53 6.50
N GLY A 100 -19.10 7.95 7.15
CA GLY A 100 -19.50 7.46 8.48
C GLY A 100 -19.74 5.94 8.60
N GLN A 101 -19.74 5.20 7.49
CA GLN A 101 -19.84 3.72 7.47
C GLN A 101 -18.50 3.02 7.22
N ASN A 102 -17.38 3.77 7.15
CA ASN A 102 -16.05 3.28 6.78
C ASN A 102 -15.95 2.77 5.34
N ASP A 103 -16.80 3.28 4.44
CA ASP A 103 -16.70 3.04 3.01
C ASP A 103 -15.78 4.10 2.38
N LEU A 104 -14.88 3.67 1.50
CA LEU A 104 -13.93 4.52 0.77
C LEU A 104 -14.66 5.44 -0.20
N VAL A 105 -14.41 6.75 -0.08
CA VAL A 105 -15.00 7.82 -0.91
C VAL A 105 -13.99 8.33 -1.93
N SER A 106 -12.73 8.49 -1.52
CA SER A 106 -11.61 8.83 -2.40
C SER A 106 -10.29 8.34 -1.83
N LEU A 107 -9.35 8.09 -2.74
CA LEU A 107 -7.99 7.71 -2.41
C LEU A 107 -7.02 8.65 -3.12
N THR A 108 -6.19 9.34 -2.34
CA THR A 108 -5.02 10.07 -2.84
C THR A 108 -3.79 9.23 -2.53
N SER A 109 -3.01 8.89 -3.54
CA SER A 109 -1.72 8.22 -3.37
C SER A 109 -0.60 9.08 -3.96
N LYS A 110 0.51 9.15 -3.23
CA LYS A 110 1.71 9.89 -3.61
C LYS A 110 2.83 8.91 -3.86
N TYR A 111 3.61 9.13 -4.91
CA TYR A 111 4.73 8.26 -5.26
C TYR A 111 5.98 9.05 -5.57
N LYS A 112 7.16 8.49 -5.25
CA LYS A 112 8.45 8.93 -5.78
C LYS A 112 9.21 7.71 -6.26
N VAL A 113 9.66 7.71 -7.52
CA VAL A 113 10.63 6.72 -7.99
C VAL A 113 12.00 7.12 -7.42
N ARG A 114 12.50 6.38 -6.44
CA ARG A 114 13.72 6.71 -5.68
C ARG A 114 14.99 6.23 -6.36
N ALA A 115 14.91 5.07 -6.99
CA ALA A 115 16.02 4.40 -7.66
C ALA A 115 15.50 3.46 -8.74
N ILE A 116 16.35 3.23 -9.74
CA ILE A 116 16.18 2.25 -10.80
C ILE A 116 17.53 1.55 -10.97
N GLY A 117 17.71 0.35 -10.42
CA GLY A 117 18.93 -0.46 -10.54
C GLY A 117 19.05 -1.23 -11.86
N ALA A 118 17.97 -1.31 -12.61
CA ALA A 118 17.90 -2.16 -13.79
C ALA A 118 17.98 -1.38 -15.11
N SER A 119 18.29 -2.10 -16.20
CA SER A 119 18.19 -1.54 -17.56
C SER A 119 16.78 -1.59 -18.16
N PHE A 120 15.85 -2.33 -17.54
CA PHE A 120 14.50 -2.50 -18.08
C PHE A 120 13.63 -1.26 -17.91
N GLU A 121 12.73 -1.06 -18.87
CA GLU A 121 11.74 0.02 -18.85
C GLU A 121 10.52 -0.40 -18.02
N ASN A 122 10.72 -0.50 -16.70
CA ASN A 122 9.71 -1.03 -15.78
C ASN A 122 8.55 -0.04 -15.56
N GLY A 123 7.32 -0.55 -15.59
CA GLY A 123 6.11 0.16 -15.18
C GLY A 123 5.71 -0.15 -13.74
N PHE A 124 4.78 0.61 -13.19
CA PHE A 124 4.26 0.41 -11.83
C PHE A 124 2.75 0.66 -11.77
N GLY A 125 2.04 -0.20 -11.04
CA GLY A 125 0.61 -0.11 -10.83
C GLY A 125 0.17 -0.64 -9.47
N PHE A 126 -1.11 -0.48 -9.18
CA PHE A 126 -1.75 -1.05 -7.98
C PHE A 126 -3.21 -1.42 -8.27
N GLN A 127 -3.76 -2.32 -7.47
CA GLN A 127 -5.11 -2.84 -7.67
C GLN A 127 -5.96 -2.73 -6.40
N LEU A 128 -7.12 -2.07 -6.52
CA LEU A 128 -8.14 -2.06 -5.49
C LEU A 128 -9.02 -3.31 -5.62
N GLY A 129 -9.51 -3.84 -4.51
CA GLY A 129 -10.35 -5.05 -4.53
C GLY A 129 -11.79 -4.86 -5.05
N CYS A 130 -12.20 -3.62 -5.36
CA CYS A 130 -13.50 -3.33 -5.97
C CYS A 130 -13.47 -3.40 -7.50
N THR A 131 -14.63 -3.43 -8.15
CA THR A 131 -14.73 -3.44 -9.61
C THR A 131 -14.47 -2.05 -10.24
N PRO A 132 -14.00 -1.96 -11.50
CA PRO A 132 -13.71 -0.67 -12.15
C PRO A 132 -14.92 0.28 -12.26
N ASP A 133 -16.16 -0.22 -12.32
CA ASP A 133 -17.38 0.62 -12.36
C ASP A 133 -17.62 1.41 -11.08
N LYS A 134 -16.90 1.09 -10.00
CA LYS A 134 -16.92 1.87 -8.74
C LYS A 134 -16.03 3.10 -8.80
N ILE A 135 -15.26 3.30 -9.86
CA ILE A 135 -14.35 4.44 -10.01
C ILE A 135 -14.95 5.44 -11.01
N THR A 136 -15.14 6.68 -10.56
CA THR A 136 -15.57 7.79 -11.43
C THR A 136 -14.43 8.25 -12.33
N ALA A 137 -13.25 8.45 -11.75
CA ALA A 137 -12.08 8.94 -12.44
C ALA A 137 -10.81 8.64 -11.65
N VAL A 138 -9.72 8.41 -12.38
CA VAL A 138 -8.35 8.45 -11.90
C VAL A 138 -7.61 9.60 -12.61
N SER A 139 -6.76 10.33 -11.89
CA SER A 139 -5.91 11.38 -12.46
C SER A 139 -4.51 11.36 -11.85
N GLY A 140 -3.53 11.99 -12.51
CA GLY A 140 -2.14 12.07 -12.02
C GLY A 140 -1.24 10.88 -12.38
N ILE A 141 -1.64 10.10 -13.38
CA ILE A 141 -0.87 8.97 -13.94
C ILE A 141 -0.03 9.41 -15.14
N ASP A 142 1.05 8.68 -15.43
CA ASP A 142 1.92 8.88 -16.60
C ASP A 142 1.96 7.62 -17.48
N VAL A 143 0.96 7.51 -18.36
CA VAL A 143 0.74 6.34 -19.22
C VAL A 143 0.69 6.80 -20.70
N PRO A 144 1.81 7.31 -21.26
CA PRO A 144 1.85 7.88 -22.61
C PRO A 144 2.04 6.85 -23.74
N GLY A 145 2.39 5.61 -23.39
CA GLY A 145 2.75 4.51 -24.26
C GLY A 145 1.54 3.77 -24.85
N THR A 146 1.75 2.49 -25.16
CA THR A 146 0.80 1.70 -25.97
C THR A 146 0.50 0.31 -25.44
N TYR A 147 1.17 -0.13 -24.38
CA TYR A 147 0.96 -1.49 -23.86
C TYR A 147 -0.11 -1.54 -22.77
N VAL A 148 -0.45 -0.39 -22.18
CA VAL A 148 -1.62 -0.22 -21.30
C VAL A 148 -2.81 0.31 -22.09
N ASP A 149 -3.97 -0.33 -21.92
CA ASP A 149 -5.24 0.13 -22.48
C ASP A 149 -6.14 0.68 -21.36
N LEU A 150 -6.41 1.99 -21.40
CA LEU A 150 -7.19 2.68 -20.37
C LEU A 150 -8.67 2.84 -20.76
N ALA A 151 -9.54 2.62 -19.77
CA ALA A 151 -10.94 2.99 -19.83
C ALA A 151 -11.12 4.53 -19.75
N ALA A 152 -12.35 5.01 -19.99
CA ALA A 152 -12.66 6.44 -19.93
C ALA A 152 -12.48 7.09 -18.54
N ASN A 153 -12.50 6.28 -17.47
CA ASN A 153 -12.22 6.70 -16.09
C ASN A 153 -10.74 6.50 -15.69
N ASN A 154 -9.86 6.15 -16.64
CA ASN A 154 -8.44 5.87 -16.45
C ASN A 154 -8.10 4.65 -15.57
N THR A 155 -9.07 3.76 -15.29
CA THR A 155 -8.72 2.40 -14.86
C THR A 155 -8.33 1.57 -16.07
N GLU A 156 -7.49 0.55 -15.89
CA GLU A 156 -7.09 -0.33 -16.98
C GLU A 156 -8.25 -1.24 -17.45
N ASN A 157 -8.42 -1.35 -18.77
CA ASN A 157 -9.39 -2.25 -19.40
C ASN A 157 -8.99 -3.72 -19.23
N GLY A 158 -9.97 -4.62 -19.33
CA GLY A 158 -9.73 -6.07 -19.26
C GLY A 158 -9.57 -6.60 -17.83
N GLN A 159 -9.78 -5.77 -16.81
CA GLN A 159 -9.64 -6.12 -15.40
C GLN A 159 -11.00 -6.29 -14.73
N SER A 160 -11.12 -7.32 -13.89
CA SER A 160 -12.26 -7.58 -12.99
C SER A 160 -12.24 -6.69 -11.76
N LYS A 161 -11.06 -6.21 -11.39
CA LYS A 161 -10.80 -5.28 -10.28
C LYS A 161 -10.28 -3.95 -10.81
N ALA A 162 -10.57 -2.87 -10.09
CA ALA A 162 -10.07 -1.54 -10.42
C ALA A 162 -8.53 -1.54 -10.32
N THR A 163 -7.89 -1.55 -11.48
CA THR A 163 -6.43 -1.58 -11.63
C THR A 163 -5.99 -0.23 -12.18
N ILE A 164 -5.01 0.38 -11.53
CA ILE A 164 -4.50 1.70 -11.84
C ILE A 164 -3.02 1.56 -12.16
N ILE A 165 -2.65 1.88 -13.41
CA ILE A 165 -1.24 2.00 -13.78
C ILE A 165 -0.80 3.43 -13.47
N VAL A 166 0.21 3.57 -12.62
CA VAL A 166 0.73 4.87 -12.17
C VAL A 166 1.67 5.44 -13.22
N PHE A 167 2.60 4.62 -13.71
CA PHE A 167 3.46 4.95 -14.83
C PHE A 167 3.82 3.72 -15.66
N GLU A 168 4.03 3.91 -16.97
CA GLU A 168 4.47 2.83 -17.87
C GLU A 168 6.00 2.65 -17.91
N ASN A 169 6.76 3.69 -17.60
CA ASN A 169 8.21 3.64 -17.64
C ASN A 169 8.82 4.46 -16.51
N ALA A 170 9.52 3.81 -15.59
CA ALA A 170 10.20 4.47 -14.48
C ALA A 170 11.20 5.53 -14.95
N TYR A 171 11.81 5.37 -16.13
CA TYR A 171 12.75 6.33 -16.70
C TYR A 171 12.11 7.63 -17.19
N ASP A 172 10.80 7.64 -17.47
CA ASP A 172 10.05 8.86 -17.76
C ASP A 172 9.84 9.70 -16.48
N ILE A 173 9.83 9.04 -15.31
CA ILE A 173 9.66 9.67 -14.00
C ILE A 173 11.00 10.07 -13.37
N LEU A 174 11.99 9.18 -13.41
CA LEU A 174 13.34 9.40 -12.89
C LEU A 174 14.35 9.24 -14.02
N THR A 175 14.60 10.34 -14.73
CA THR A 175 15.42 10.34 -15.96
C THR A 175 16.84 9.87 -15.71
N HIS A 176 17.31 8.90 -16.51
CA HIS A 176 18.66 8.37 -16.43
C HIS A 176 19.73 9.44 -16.73
N PRO A 177 20.63 9.79 -15.78
CA PRO A 177 21.58 10.89 -15.94
C PRO A 177 22.85 10.49 -16.73
N GLY A 178 23.05 9.18 -16.96
CA GLY A 178 24.29 8.62 -17.51
C GLY A 178 25.33 8.37 -16.42
N GLY A 179 26.34 7.55 -16.73
CA GLY A 179 27.48 7.31 -15.83
C GLY A 179 27.43 6.00 -15.03
N ALA A 180 26.28 5.32 -14.98
CA ALA A 180 26.09 3.98 -14.40
C ALA A 180 25.06 3.18 -15.22
N LEU A 181 24.73 1.96 -14.76
CA LEU A 181 23.68 1.11 -15.36
C LEU A 181 22.28 1.70 -15.12
N GLY A 182 22.05 2.15 -13.89
CA GLY A 182 20.78 2.66 -13.42
C GLY A 182 20.86 4.07 -12.83
N VAL A 183 19.83 4.47 -12.10
CA VAL A 183 19.68 5.78 -11.46
C VAL A 183 19.65 5.62 -9.95
N ASN A 184 20.46 6.41 -9.26
CA ASN A 184 20.53 6.43 -7.79
C ASN A 184 20.85 5.08 -7.11
N THR A 185 21.53 4.14 -7.78
CA THR A 185 21.97 2.87 -7.12
C THR A 185 23.49 2.73 -7.02
N THR A 186 24.25 3.49 -7.82
CA THR A 186 25.72 3.39 -7.91
C THR A 186 26.41 4.55 -7.21
N ILE A 187 27.26 4.25 -6.22
CA ILE A 187 28.05 5.27 -5.50
C ILE A 187 28.97 6.05 -6.45
N GLY A 188 28.92 7.37 -6.37
CA GLY A 188 29.72 8.28 -7.19
C GLY A 188 29.20 8.54 -8.61
N ALA A 189 28.10 7.89 -9.01
CA ALA A 189 27.34 8.28 -10.21
C ALA A 189 26.55 9.58 -9.94
N PRO A 190 26.13 10.32 -11.00
CA PRO A 190 25.27 11.48 -10.82
C PRO A 190 23.95 11.11 -10.12
N TYR A 191 23.60 11.88 -9.09
CA TYR A 191 22.32 11.76 -8.39
C TYR A 191 21.22 12.53 -9.12
N VAL A 192 20.02 11.97 -9.15
CA VAL A 192 18.81 12.61 -9.67
C VAL A 192 17.80 12.74 -8.54
N GLU A 193 17.33 13.96 -8.29
CA GLU A 193 16.32 14.21 -7.26
C GLU A 193 14.97 13.58 -7.66
N PRO A 194 14.39 12.69 -6.84
CA PRO A 194 13.08 12.09 -7.10
C PRO A 194 11.95 13.13 -7.13
N GLU A 195 11.14 13.11 -8.19
CA GLU A 195 9.94 13.95 -8.28
C GLU A 195 8.73 13.29 -7.62
N LEU A 196 7.85 14.12 -7.03
CA LEU A 196 6.63 13.66 -6.39
C LEU A 196 5.49 13.57 -7.40
N MET A 197 4.99 12.35 -7.63
CA MET A 197 3.73 12.11 -8.33
C MET A 197 2.57 12.04 -7.33
N THR A 198 1.39 12.49 -7.74
CA THR A 198 0.16 12.37 -6.94
C THR A 198 -0.96 11.83 -7.81
N VAL A 199 -1.45 10.64 -7.49
CA VAL A 199 -2.58 9.97 -8.13
C VAL A 199 -3.83 10.18 -7.27
N GLU A 200 -4.92 10.56 -7.92
CA GLU A 200 -6.21 10.79 -7.26
C GLU A 200 -7.25 9.82 -7.86
N VAL A 201 -7.83 8.97 -7.02
CA VAL A 201 -8.90 8.04 -7.36
C VAL A 201 -10.19 8.52 -6.70
N THR A 202 -11.20 8.84 -7.50
CA THR A 202 -12.52 9.24 -7.02
C THR A 202 -13.52 8.10 -7.21
N MET A 203 -14.18 7.68 -6.13
CA MET A 203 -15.19 6.62 -6.19
C MET A 203 -16.50 7.17 -6.80
N ALA A 204 -17.18 6.36 -7.61
CA ALA A 204 -18.54 6.64 -8.12
C ALA A 204 -19.62 6.25 -7.11
N THR A 205 -19.30 5.27 -6.27
CA THR A 205 -20.12 4.85 -5.14
C THR A 205 -19.15 4.44 -4.05
N PRO A 206 -19.32 4.92 -2.80
CA PRO A 206 -18.46 4.48 -1.72
C PRO A 206 -18.45 2.95 -1.58
N VAL A 207 -17.30 2.37 -1.31
CA VAL A 207 -17.14 0.92 -1.18
C VAL A 207 -16.42 0.61 0.13
N SER A 208 -16.95 -0.34 0.90
CA SER A 208 -16.33 -0.80 2.14
C SER A 208 -14.85 -1.10 2.00
N THR A 209 -14.06 -0.63 2.96
CA THR A 209 -12.61 -0.88 3.04
C THR A 209 -12.27 -2.37 3.11
N SER A 210 -13.18 -3.21 3.62
CA SER A 210 -13.00 -4.67 3.59
C SER A 210 -13.07 -5.26 2.18
N ILE A 211 -13.57 -4.51 1.19
CA ILE A 211 -13.63 -4.89 -0.23
C ILE A 211 -12.54 -4.20 -1.02
N THR A 212 -12.32 -2.89 -0.83
CA THR A 212 -11.28 -2.15 -1.57
C THR A 212 -9.87 -2.61 -1.19
N GLY A 213 -9.71 -3.18 0.01
CA GLY A 213 -8.42 -3.53 0.58
C GLY A 213 -7.82 -2.37 1.36
N MET A 214 -6.58 -2.53 1.79
CA MET A 214 -5.80 -1.55 2.53
C MET A 214 -4.51 -1.22 1.78
N ALA A 215 -3.95 -0.05 2.07
CA ALA A 215 -2.63 0.32 1.58
C ALA A 215 -1.58 -0.75 1.98
N PRO A 216 -0.61 -1.08 1.10
CA PRO A 216 -0.30 -0.41 -0.18
C PRO A 216 -1.11 -0.88 -1.42
N TYR A 217 -2.25 -1.56 -1.25
CA TYR A 217 -3.22 -1.94 -2.32
C TYR A 217 -2.68 -2.80 -3.46
N ASN A 218 -2.30 -4.06 -3.18
CA ASN A 218 -1.75 -5.00 -4.17
C ASN A 218 -0.88 -4.31 -5.26
N PRO A 219 0.21 -3.64 -4.86
CA PRO A 219 1.09 -2.96 -5.80
C PRO A 219 1.88 -3.97 -6.62
N PHE A 220 2.26 -3.59 -7.83
CA PHE A 220 3.01 -4.44 -8.73
C PHE A 220 3.89 -3.66 -9.70
N LEU A 221 5.00 -4.28 -10.08
CA LEU A 221 5.88 -3.87 -11.16
C LEU A 221 5.44 -4.55 -12.46
N ILE A 222 5.51 -3.82 -13.58
CA ILE A 222 5.38 -4.37 -14.93
C ILE A 222 6.78 -4.43 -15.55
N VAL A 223 7.26 -5.63 -15.85
CA VAL A 223 8.63 -5.86 -16.29
C VAL A 223 8.81 -5.41 -17.74
N ASP A 224 9.75 -4.49 -17.97
CA ASP A 224 10.26 -4.10 -19.31
C ASP A 224 9.16 -3.78 -20.36
N GLY A 225 8.05 -3.15 -19.93
CA GLY A 225 6.90 -2.85 -20.80
C GLY A 225 6.14 -4.07 -21.34
N GLU A 226 6.46 -5.28 -20.87
CA GLU A 226 5.76 -6.51 -21.21
C GLU A 226 4.55 -6.67 -20.30
N ARG A 227 3.36 -6.25 -20.76
CA ARG A 227 2.16 -6.17 -19.92
C ARG A 227 1.89 -7.43 -19.08
N GLY A 228 2.11 -8.63 -19.60
CA GLY A 228 1.89 -9.86 -18.84
C GLY A 228 2.93 -10.17 -17.75
N GLY A 229 4.10 -9.53 -17.79
CA GLY A 229 5.17 -9.70 -16.81
C GLY A 229 4.92 -8.84 -15.58
N GLU A 230 4.20 -9.38 -14.60
CA GLU A 230 3.89 -8.67 -13.34
C GLU A 230 4.67 -9.26 -12.17
N VAL A 231 5.23 -8.41 -11.31
CA VAL A 231 5.81 -8.81 -10.01
C VAL A 231 5.02 -8.16 -8.89
N HIS A 232 4.43 -8.98 -8.02
CA HIS A 232 3.68 -8.50 -6.85
C HIS A 232 4.39 -8.88 -5.55
N LEU A 233 3.95 -8.26 -4.45
CA LEU A 233 4.32 -8.69 -3.09
C LEU A 233 3.91 -10.17 -2.86
N PRO A 234 4.65 -10.91 -2.01
CA PRO A 234 4.43 -12.33 -1.78
C PRO A 234 2.98 -12.70 -1.45
N ASN A 235 2.49 -13.78 -2.08
CA ASN A 235 1.12 -14.29 -1.98
C ASN A 235 0.00 -13.36 -2.46
N ASN A 236 0.29 -12.16 -2.94
CA ASN A 236 -0.74 -11.40 -3.65
C ASN A 236 -1.01 -12.03 -5.01
N ALA A 237 -2.29 -12.08 -5.38
CA ALA A 237 -2.68 -12.58 -6.68
C ALA A 237 -2.31 -11.57 -7.79
N PRO A 238 -1.95 -12.06 -8.99
CA PRO A 238 -1.76 -11.23 -10.17
C PRO A 238 -3.02 -10.44 -10.53
N THR A 239 -2.88 -9.47 -11.45
CA THR A 239 -4.03 -8.92 -12.16
C THR A 239 -4.57 -9.88 -13.23
N ASP A 240 -5.71 -9.58 -13.85
CA ASP A 240 -6.29 -10.45 -14.89
C ASP A 240 -5.46 -10.48 -16.18
N LEU A 241 -4.53 -9.53 -16.36
CA LEU A 241 -3.68 -9.43 -17.54
C LEU A 241 -2.30 -10.08 -17.37
N ALA A 242 -1.97 -10.62 -16.19
CA ALA A 242 -0.72 -11.34 -15.98
C ALA A 242 -0.62 -12.58 -16.87
N ASP A 243 0.59 -12.87 -17.34
CA ASP A 243 0.89 -14.12 -18.02
C ASP A 243 1.07 -15.26 -17.02
N ASN A 244 -0.03 -15.97 -16.75
CA ASN A 244 -0.04 -17.12 -15.86
C ASN A 244 0.89 -18.27 -16.30
N SER A 245 1.42 -18.27 -17.53
CA SER A 245 2.36 -19.30 -17.99
C SER A 245 3.76 -19.17 -17.38
N LEU A 246 4.08 -18.03 -16.77
CA LEU A 246 5.34 -17.77 -16.08
C LEU A 246 5.38 -18.37 -14.66
N PHE A 247 4.22 -18.63 -14.04
CA PHE A 247 4.15 -19.22 -12.70
C PHE A 247 4.71 -20.63 -12.65
N GLY A 248 5.51 -20.91 -11.61
CA GLY A 248 6.17 -22.19 -11.41
C GLY A 248 7.32 -22.46 -12.38
N THR A 249 7.82 -21.43 -13.05
CA THR A 249 8.96 -21.52 -13.98
C THR A 249 10.22 -20.90 -13.38
N GLN A 250 11.39 -21.30 -13.89
CA GLN A 250 12.69 -20.83 -13.41
C GLN A 250 12.85 -20.98 -11.88
N ASN A 251 12.92 -19.86 -11.15
CA ASN A 251 13.04 -19.82 -9.70
C ASN A 251 11.69 -19.58 -9.00
N ASP A 252 10.65 -19.17 -9.73
CA ASP A 252 9.29 -19.01 -9.21
C ASP A 252 8.69 -20.36 -8.82
N ASN A 253 8.13 -20.40 -7.61
CA ASN A 253 7.41 -21.55 -7.06
C ASN A 253 5.97 -21.13 -6.69
N SER A 254 5.34 -20.32 -7.54
CA SER A 254 3.92 -19.96 -7.40
C SER A 254 3.04 -21.18 -7.65
N ILE A 255 2.05 -21.37 -6.77
CA ILE A 255 1.03 -22.41 -6.85
C ILE A 255 -0.33 -21.72 -6.68
N PRO A 256 -0.95 -21.22 -7.77
CA PRO A 256 -2.19 -20.46 -7.71
C PRO A 256 -3.33 -21.15 -6.94
N SER A 257 -3.43 -22.49 -7.05
CA SER A 257 -4.45 -23.27 -6.33
C SER A 257 -4.29 -23.27 -4.81
N GLU A 258 -3.12 -22.88 -4.31
CA GLU A 258 -2.81 -22.77 -2.87
C GLU A 258 -2.72 -21.32 -2.41
N GLY A 259 -2.97 -20.34 -3.29
CA GLY A 259 -2.78 -18.91 -3.00
C GLY A 259 -1.32 -18.53 -2.80
N ARG A 260 -0.38 -19.34 -3.30
CA ARG A 260 1.05 -19.06 -3.25
C ARG A 260 1.47 -18.36 -4.53
N TYR A 261 2.03 -17.16 -4.41
CA TYR A 261 2.49 -16.35 -5.54
C TYR A 261 3.81 -15.66 -5.22
N TYR A 262 4.63 -15.42 -6.26
CA TYR A 262 5.83 -14.58 -6.24
C TYR A 262 6.83 -14.93 -5.13
N LYS A 263 7.07 -16.24 -4.97
CA LYS A 263 8.10 -16.74 -4.05
C LYS A 263 8.88 -17.89 -4.65
N THR A 264 10.17 -17.93 -4.35
CA THR A 264 11.00 -19.10 -4.61
C THR A 264 10.59 -20.31 -3.76
N GLU A 265 11.18 -21.49 -3.99
CA GLU A 265 10.95 -22.66 -3.14
C GLU A 265 11.30 -22.39 -1.65
N GLN A 266 12.30 -21.54 -1.39
CA GLN A 266 12.75 -21.15 -0.04
C GLN A 266 12.02 -19.90 0.51
N ASN A 267 10.88 -19.51 -0.05
CA ASN A 267 10.09 -18.33 0.35
C ASN A 267 10.74 -16.96 0.09
N LEU A 268 11.85 -16.90 -0.65
CA LEU A 268 12.44 -15.62 -1.03
C LEU A 268 11.49 -14.86 -1.99
N PRO A 269 11.24 -13.56 -1.73
CA PRO A 269 10.32 -12.75 -2.52
C PRO A 269 11.03 -12.04 -3.69
N TRP A 270 10.26 -11.46 -4.63
CA TRP A 270 10.75 -10.49 -5.63
C TRP A 270 10.29 -9.06 -5.35
N ALA A 271 9.48 -8.86 -4.32
CA ALA A 271 9.07 -7.53 -3.88
C ALA A 271 8.96 -7.49 -2.37
N ILE A 272 9.32 -6.36 -1.77
CA ILE A 272 9.25 -6.10 -0.34
C ILE A 272 8.52 -4.78 -0.08
N ASP A 273 7.71 -4.75 0.98
CA ASP A 273 7.03 -3.55 1.46
C ASP A 273 7.58 -3.18 2.82
N ILE A 274 8.04 -1.93 2.95
CA ILE A 274 8.61 -1.40 4.19
C ILE A 274 7.80 -0.17 4.59
N PRO A 275 7.26 -0.11 5.83
CA PRO A 275 6.40 0.98 6.27
C PRO A 275 7.14 2.29 6.60
N THR A 276 8.38 2.42 6.11
CA THR A 276 9.26 3.58 6.20
C THR A 276 10.07 3.69 4.91
N GLU A 277 10.75 4.83 4.70
CA GLU A 277 11.68 4.95 3.57
C GLU A 277 12.75 3.84 3.61
N PHE A 278 12.87 3.09 2.50
CA PHE A 278 13.82 1.99 2.39
C PHE A 278 15.23 2.51 2.13
N ALA A 279 16.13 2.19 3.05
CA ALA A 279 17.57 2.32 2.82
C ALA A 279 18.03 1.14 1.93
N TYR A 280 17.85 1.26 0.64
CA TYR A 280 18.17 0.19 -0.31
C TYR A 280 19.69 -0.06 -0.43
N PRO A 281 20.10 -1.31 -0.72
CA PRO A 281 21.49 -1.65 -1.02
C PRO A 281 22.04 -0.89 -2.22
N VAL A 282 23.37 -0.72 -2.26
CA VAL A 282 24.09 -0.33 -3.48
C VAL A 282 23.87 -1.39 -4.56
N GLU A 283 23.83 -0.97 -5.82
CA GLU A 283 23.80 -1.82 -7.01
C GLU A 283 24.65 -3.09 -6.86
N LYS A 284 24.03 -4.26 -7.06
CA LYS A 284 24.60 -5.63 -7.00
C LYS A 284 25.03 -6.12 -5.63
N VAL A 285 24.76 -5.37 -4.57
CA VAL A 285 24.96 -5.83 -3.20
C VAL A 285 23.69 -6.52 -2.74
N GLU A 286 23.70 -7.86 -2.75
CA GLU A 286 22.55 -8.67 -2.34
C GLU A 286 22.04 -8.21 -0.97
N ILE A 287 20.72 -8.17 -0.79
CA ILE A 287 20.08 -7.62 0.41
C ILE A 287 20.56 -8.29 1.70
N ILE A 288 20.99 -9.56 1.64
CA ILE A 288 21.53 -10.30 2.79
C ILE A 288 22.93 -9.84 3.21
N GLU A 289 23.67 -9.16 2.32
CA GLU A 289 24.93 -8.49 2.66
C GLU A 289 24.70 -7.11 3.28
N ALA A 290 23.53 -6.51 3.02
CA ALA A 290 23.12 -5.22 3.57
C ALA A 290 22.33 -5.35 4.88
N TYR A 291 21.49 -6.38 5.01
CA TYR A 291 20.58 -6.60 6.14
C TYR A 291 20.75 -8.01 6.71
N ASN A 292 21.28 -8.07 7.93
CA ASN A 292 21.74 -9.32 8.56
C ASN A 292 20.61 -10.26 8.99
N HIS A 293 19.38 -9.75 9.13
CA HIS A 293 18.21 -10.53 9.59
C HIS A 293 17.16 -10.75 8.49
N PHE A 294 17.46 -10.37 7.25
CA PHE A 294 16.53 -10.52 6.13
C PHE A 294 16.16 -11.99 5.86
N VAL A 295 17.12 -12.90 5.97
CA VAL A 295 16.89 -14.32 5.70
C VAL A 295 15.96 -14.92 6.75
N GLU A 296 16.21 -14.68 8.03
CA GLU A 296 15.37 -15.16 9.13
C GLU A 296 13.94 -14.63 9.00
N TRP A 297 13.77 -13.36 8.63
CA TRP A 297 12.46 -12.79 8.33
C TRP A 297 11.78 -13.47 7.14
N ALA A 298 12.46 -13.62 6.01
CA ALA A 298 11.87 -14.18 4.80
C ALA A 298 11.50 -15.67 4.98
N GLU A 299 12.39 -16.47 5.57
CA GLU A 299 12.18 -17.90 5.78
C GLU A 299 11.09 -18.19 6.82
N SER A 300 10.94 -17.32 7.84
CA SER A 300 9.88 -17.40 8.84
C SER A 300 8.52 -16.89 8.35
N SER A 301 8.42 -16.41 7.10
CA SER A 301 7.23 -15.74 6.58
C SER A 301 6.84 -14.48 7.36
N GLY A 302 7.83 -13.77 7.92
CA GLY A 302 7.66 -12.51 8.64
C GLY A 302 7.32 -12.65 10.12
N ASP A 303 7.36 -13.85 10.69
CA ASP A 303 7.10 -14.09 12.11
C ASP A 303 8.30 -13.70 13.01
N ASP A 304 9.52 -13.82 12.48
CA ASP A 304 10.77 -13.44 13.16
C ASP A 304 11.37 -12.18 12.50
N TYR A 305 11.95 -11.28 13.30
CA TYR A 305 12.57 -10.03 12.84
C TYR A 305 11.66 -9.20 11.91
N ASP A 306 10.41 -8.96 12.31
CA ASP A 306 9.46 -8.09 11.60
C ASP A 306 9.92 -6.61 11.53
N ASP A 307 11.03 -6.31 12.19
CA ASP A 307 11.76 -5.06 12.29
C ASP A 307 13.13 -5.09 11.59
N TRP A 308 13.44 -6.13 10.80
CA TRP A 308 14.76 -6.34 10.15
C TRP A 308 15.30 -5.12 9.39
N TYR A 309 14.40 -4.28 8.88
CA TYR A 309 14.70 -3.08 8.09
C TYR A 309 15.08 -1.87 8.95
N LEU A 310 14.95 -1.91 10.27
CA LEU A 310 15.30 -0.77 11.14
C LEU A 310 16.82 -0.56 11.24
N ASP A 311 17.22 0.67 11.60
CA ASP A 311 18.63 1.01 11.87
C ASP A 311 18.98 0.66 13.32
N GLU A 312 19.00 -0.65 13.61
CA GLU A 312 19.39 -1.18 14.91
C GLU A 312 20.80 -1.77 14.89
N ALA A 313 21.43 -1.79 16.07
CA ALA A 313 22.78 -2.29 16.22
C ALA A 313 22.86 -3.78 15.82
N GLY A 314 23.55 -4.05 14.71
CA GLY A 314 23.72 -5.40 14.17
C GLY A 314 22.70 -5.82 13.11
N TYR A 315 21.72 -4.98 12.79
CA TYR A 315 20.71 -5.31 11.76
C TYR A 315 21.21 -5.03 10.35
N ARG A 316 22.08 -4.02 10.19
CA ARG A 316 22.47 -3.50 8.89
C ARG A 316 23.97 -3.31 8.77
N ASN A 317 24.49 -3.54 7.56
CA ASN A 317 25.83 -3.16 7.15
C ASN A 317 25.78 -1.83 6.38
N SER A 318 26.16 -0.73 7.04
CA SER A 318 26.06 0.62 6.46
C SER A 318 26.88 0.82 5.19
N ASP A 319 27.99 0.10 5.02
CA ASP A 319 28.85 0.20 3.83
C ASP A 319 28.19 -0.41 2.58
N SER A 320 27.15 -1.23 2.76
CA SER A 320 26.37 -1.86 1.70
C SER A 320 25.14 -1.05 1.27
N ILE A 321 24.83 0.04 1.98
CA ILE A 321 23.64 0.87 1.74
C ILE A 321 24.00 2.01 0.79
N TYR A 322 23.12 2.28 -0.17
CA TYR A 322 23.31 3.41 -1.06
C TYR A 322 23.23 4.74 -0.31
N SER A 323 24.19 5.62 -0.60
CA SER A 323 24.17 7.03 -0.22
C SER A 323 24.72 7.88 -1.35
N HIS A 324 24.18 9.09 -1.49
CA HIS A 324 24.58 10.07 -2.49
C HIS A 324 25.37 11.26 -1.90
N GLU A 325 25.62 11.23 -0.58
CA GLU A 325 26.45 12.22 0.13
C GLU A 325 27.96 12.05 -0.13
#